data_AF-A0A3C0ADH2-F1
#
_entry.id   AF-A0A3C0ADH2-F1
#
_cell.length_a   1.000
_cell.length_b   1.000
_cell.length_c   1.000
_cell.angle_alpha   90.00
_cell.angle_beta   90.00
_cell.angle_gamma   90.00
#
_symmetry.space_group_name_H-M   'P 1'
#
loop_
_entity.id
_entity.type
_entity.pdbx_description
1 polymer ?
#
loop_
_entity_poly.entity_id
_entity_poly.type
_entity_poly.pdbx_seq_one_letter_code
_entity_poly.pdbx_strand_id
1 'polypeptide(L)'
;GMSCLLTGIELLPGNIQGGSHTPAGWASGNSIDQEIKHFLQSQKETRTRFGSLEFGVNVPHRADPWTRMVYAGSNKPIAPIDDPYQMFEKIYGSMKDRKSLASILDDVREDLKKVRTKLSKADRQLLEEHESYVRQMEQELKASQDQKLAVEVPIQEVGIKNDNDNMPVTSKMQIDLMVNSLANDMARIATLQYTNSVGQARMKWLGIDDGHHSLSHKPDSDEESQLKLTKINKWFCEQLAYLVKKLDTTPEPNGDGTMLDNTTIVWTNELGKGNSHTLNDVPLVLIGKGLDFKMGRSLQFKNLAHNRLLMSFAHAMGHRVKTFGNPDFCGDGIISELT
;
A
#
# COMPACT_ATOMS: atom_id res chain seq x y z
N GLY A 1 13.44 -6.43 3.73
CA GLY A 1 13.19 -5.08 3.19
C GLY A 1 11.75 -4.97 2.75
N MET A 2 11.24 -3.74 2.55
CA MET A 2 9.81 -3.49 2.35
C MET A 2 9.17 -4.25 1.17
N SER A 3 9.96 -4.60 0.16
CA SER A 3 9.49 -5.38 -1.00
C SER A 3 8.99 -6.79 -0.66
N CYS A 4 9.49 -7.41 0.41
CA CYS A 4 9.09 -8.76 0.84
C CYS A 4 7.91 -8.74 1.83
N LEU A 5 7.56 -7.56 2.35
CA LEU A 5 6.62 -7.42 3.45
C LEU A 5 5.22 -7.91 3.05
N LEU A 6 4.69 -7.35 1.96
CA LEU A 6 3.35 -7.70 1.46
C LEU A 6 3.35 -8.84 0.44
N THR A 7 4.51 -9.21 -0.10
CA THR A 7 4.62 -10.27 -1.11
C THR A 7 4.92 -11.64 -0.50
N GLY A 8 5.58 -11.68 0.66
CA GLY A 8 5.97 -12.93 1.32
C GLY A 8 6.88 -13.82 0.46
N ILE A 9 7.61 -13.26 -0.50
CA ILE A 9 8.38 -13.99 -1.49
C ILE A 9 9.76 -13.37 -1.69
N GLU A 10 10.67 -14.12 -2.29
CA GLU A 10 12.03 -13.70 -2.57
C GLU A 10 12.09 -12.53 -3.55
N LEU A 11 13.18 -11.78 -3.45
CA LEU A 11 13.54 -10.80 -4.48
C LEU A 11 14.24 -11.52 -5.63
N LEU A 12 14.00 -11.05 -6.85
CA LEU A 12 14.77 -11.44 -8.01
C LEU A 12 16.22 -10.97 -7.86
N PRO A 13 17.19 -11.58 -8.57
CA PRO A 13 18.53 -10.99 -8.69
C PRO A 13 18.46 -9.58 -9.25
N GLY A 14 19.32 -8.68 -8.76
CA GLY A 14 19.36 -7.31 -9.24
C GLY A 14 20.70 -6.64 -8.97
N ASN A 15 20.71 -5.31 -8.99
CA ASN A 15 21.92 -4.50 -8.83
C ASN A 15 21.87 -3.58 -7.60
N ILE A 16 20.83 -3.69 -6.77
CA ILE A 16 20.69 -2.82 -5.61
C ILE A 16 21.23 -3.54 -4.38
N GLN A 17 22.24 -2.95 -3.78
CA GLN A 17 22.92 -3.50 -2.61
C GLN A 17 22.15 -3.14 -1.33
N GLY A 18 21.86 -4.15 -0.53
CA GLY A 18 21.22 -4.00 0.79
C GLY A 18 22.12 -4.39 1.94
N GLY A 19 21.50 -4.58 3.11
CA GLY A 19 22.15 -5.19 4.27
C GLY A 19 22.46 -6.69 4.09
N SER A 20 21.94 -7.33 3.04
CA SER A 20 22.26 -8.72 2.65
C SER A 20 23.47 -8.80 1.70
N HIS A 21 24.20 -9.91 1.72
CA HIS A 21 25.39 -10.12 0.88
C HIS A 21 25.11 -10.15 -0.64
N THR A 22 23.88 -10.41 -1.06
CA THR A 22 23.52 -10.50 -2.49
C THR A 22 22.73 -9.27 -2.93
N PRO A 23 23.11 -8.61 -4.04
CA PRO A 23 22.31 -7.57 -4.66
C PRO A 23 20.92 -8.06 -5.05
N ALA A 24 19.91 -7.24 -4.79
CA ALA A 24 18.52 -7.59 -5.02
C ALA A 24 17.88 -6.73 -6.11
N GLY A 25 16.92 -7.34 -6.79
CA GLY A 25 15.97 -6.72 -7.70
C GLY A 25 14.59 -6.69 -7.07
N TRP A 26 13.58 -6.55 -7.92
CA TRP A 26 12.18 -6.46 -7.52
C TRP A 26 11.66 -7.77 -6.92
N ALA A 27 10.55 -7.71 -6.18
CA ALA A 27 9.91 -8.92 -5.69
C ALA A 27 9.50 -9.87 -6.83
N SER A 28 9.63 -11.17 -6.59
CA SER A 28 9.35 -12.20 -7.58
C SER A 28 7.86 -12.55 -7.70
N GLY A 29 6.98 -11.93 -6.90
CA GLY A 29 5.55 -12.22 -6.88
C GLY A 29 4.66 -11.00 -6.58
N ASN A 30 3.34 -11.26 -6.60
CA ASN A 30 2.27 -10.31 -6.31
C ASN A 30 2.25 -9.96 -4.80
N SER A 31 1.78 -8.77 -4.43
CA SER A 31 1.55 -8.41 -3.03
C SER A 31 0.14 -8.77 -2.58
N ILE A 32 -0.07 -9.01 -1.28
CA ILE A 32 -1.32 -9.55 -0.73
C ILE A 32 -2.49 -8.61 -0.96
N ASP A 33 -2.24 -7.31 -0.92
CA ASP A 33 -3.22 -6.26 -1.21
C ASP A 33 -3.69 -6.36 -2.67
N GLN A 34 -2.79 -6.60 -3.62
CA GLN A 34 -3.15 -6.77 -5.03
C GLN A 34 -3.81 -8.13 -5.29
N GLU A 35 -3.41 -9.19 -4.58
CA GLU A 35 -4.07 -10.51 -4.64
C GLU A 35 -5.54 -10.42 -4.21
N ILE A 36 -5.79 -9.80 -3.05
CA ILE A 36 -7.15 -9.61 -2.54
C ILE A 36 -7.92 -8.66 -3.47
N LYS A 37 -7.29 -7.58 -3.95
CA LYS A 37 -7.89 -6.67 -4.94
C LYS A 37 -8.37 -7.45 -6.16
N HIS A 38 -7.53 -8.30 -6.76
CA HIS A 38 -7.90 -9.06 -7.95
C HIS A 38 -9.12 -9.97 -7.68
N PHE A 39 -9.15 -10.64 -6.52
CA PHE A 39 -10.29 -11.43 -6.09
C PHE A 39 -11.58 -10.59 -5.96
N LEU A 40 -11.52 -9.46 -5.27
CA LEU A 40 -12.67 -8.58 -5.07
C LEU A 40 -13.14 -7.90 -6.37
N GLN A 41 -12.22 -7.54 -7.26
CA GLN A 41 -12.57 -6.95 -8.55
C GLN A 41 -13.16 -7.97 -9.53
N SER A 42 -12.90 -9.26 -9.33
CA SER A 42 -13.49 -10.32 -10.16
C SER A 42 -15.00 -10.49 -9.94
N GLN A 43 -15.50 -10.11 -8.77
CA GLN A 43 -16.91 -10.20 -8.36
C GLN A 43 -17.64 -8.88 -8.64
N LYS A 44 -18.92 -8.94 -8.99
CA LYS A 44 -19.67 -7.72 -9.36
C LYS A 44 -19.99 -6.89 -8.11
N GLU A 45 -20.24 -7.56 -7.00
CA GLU A 45 -20.72 -7.01 -5.73
C GLU A 45 -19.64 -6.24 -4.98
N THR A 46 -18.38 -6.62 -5.15
CA THR A 46 -17.22 -6.01 -4.49
C THR A 46 -16.36 -5.19 -5.43
N ARG A 47 -16.73 -5.09 -6.71
CA ARG A 47 -16.04 -4.26 -7.69
C ARG A 47 -16.22 -2.79 -7.35
N THR A 48 -15.16 -2.03 -7.52
CA THR A 48 -15.13 -0.58 -7.31
C THR A 48 -14.38 0.07 -8.46
N ARG A 49 -14.35 1.40 -8.50
CA ARG A 49 -13.66 2.13 -9.56
C ARG A 49 -12.16 1.80 -9.65
N PHE A 50 -11.46 1.74 -8.52
CA PHE A 50 -10.00 1.54 -8.50
C PHE A 50 -9.57 0.15 -8.01
N GLY A 51 -10.41 -0.53 -7.24
CA GLY A 51 -10.07 -1.74 -6.49
C GLY A 51 -9.14 -1.51 -5.31
N SER A 52 -7.97 -0.92 -5.57
CA SER A 52 -7.00 -0.48 -4.57
C SER A 52 -6.54 0.96 -4.83
N LEU A 53 -6.09 1.64 -3.79
CA LEU A 53 -5.43 2.95 -3.89
C LEU A 53 -4.14 2.97 -3.06
N GLU A 54 -3.03 3.27 -3.73
CA GLU A 54 -1.69 3.29 -3.13
C GLU A 54 -1.27 4.73 -2.79
N PHE A 55 -1.39 5.09 -1.51
CA PHE A 55 -1.02 6.38 -0.95
C PHE A 55 0.44 6.38 -0.47
N GLY A 56 1.09 7.53 -0.54
CA GLY A 56 2.44 7.73 -0.03
C GLY A 56 2.59 9.03 0.75
N VAL A 57 3.66 9.13 1.53
CA VAL A 57 4.11 10.38 2.16
C VAL A 57 5.61 10.49 1.98
N ASN A 58 6.06 11.51 1.25
CA ASN A 58 7.47 11.77 0.91
C ASN A 58 8.20 10.54 0.39
N VAL A 59 7.59 9.82 -0.56
CA VAL A 59 8.19 8.63 -1.17
C VAL A 59 9.11 9.10 -2.31
N PRO A 60 10.39 8.72 -2.34
CA PRO A 60 11.30 9.19 -3.37
C PRO A 60 10.88 8.71 -4.77
N HIS A 61 11.08 9.58 -5.76
CA HIS A 61 10.84 9.25 -7.18
C HIS A 61 11.68 8.07 -7.68
N ARG A 62 12.88 7.87 -7.10
CA ARG A 62 13.74 6.73 -7.42
C ARG A 62 12.97 5.43 -7.21
N ALA A 63 12.86 4.63 -8.27
CA ALA A 63 12.19 3.35 -8.24
C ALA A 63 13.22 2.23 -8.06
N ASP A 64 13.27 1.66 -6.88
CA ASP A 64 14.01 0.43 -6.58
C ASP A 64 13.33 -0.35 -5.43
N PRO A 65 13.78 -1.56 -5.09
CA PRO A 65 13.13 -2.39 -4.06
C PRO A 65 13.14 -1.79 -2.63
N TRP A 66 13.81 -0.66 -2.39
CA TRP A 66 13.81 0.06 -1.12
C TRP A 66 12.70 1.08 -1.08
N THR A 67 12.00 1.33 -2.19
CA THR A 67 11.02 2.42 -2.32
C THR A 67 9.62 1.93 -2.65
N ARG A 68 9.40 0.61 -2.77
CA ARG A 68 8.11 0.01 -3.18
C ARG A 68 7.76 -1.20 -2.31
N MET A 69 6.55 -1.20 -1.73
CA MET A 69 6.00 -2.34 -0.97
C MET A 69 4.86 -3.08 -1.69
N VAL A 70 4.26 -2.45 -2.69
CA VAL A 70 3.13 -2.99 -3.46
C VAL A 70 3.60 -3.49 -4.81
N TYR A 71 3.11 -4.67 -5.21
CA TYR A 71 3.49 -5.34 -6.45
C TYR A 71 2.26 -5.94 -7.13
N ALA A 72 2.01 -5.61 -8.39
CA ALA A 72 0.96 -6.22 -9.21
C ALA A 72 1.34 -7.64 -9.71
N GLY A 73 2.57 -8.08 -9.42
CA GLY A 73 3.13 -9.34 -9.86
C GLY A 73 4.66 -9.31 -9.83
N SER A 74 5.25 -10.40 -10.32
CA SER A 74 6.71 -10.54 -10.44
C SER A 74 7.30 -9.37 -11.23
N ASN A 75 8.30 -8.69 -10.65
CA ASN A 75 8.98 -7.57 -11.29
C ASN A 75 8.07 -6.38 -11.67
N LYS A 76 6.88 -6.26 -11.04
CA LYS A 76 5.87 -5.23 -11.34
C LYS A 76 5.53 -4.40 -10.11
N PRO A 77 6.46 -3.56 -9.61
CA PRO A 77 6.19 -2.68 -8.47
C PRO A 77 5.13 -1.62 -8.82
N ILE A 78 4.29 -1.28 -7.86
CA ILE A 78 3.37 -0.14 -7.95
C ILE A 78 3.93 1.02 -7.13
N ALA A 79 4.06 2.19 -7.76
CA ALA A 79 4.47 3.40 -7.07
C ALA A 79 3.27 4.02 -6.34
N PRO A 80 3.38 4.32 -5.03
CA PRO A 80 2.35 5.09 -4.35
C PRO A 80 2.35 6.54 -4.86
N ILE A 81 1.19 7.19 -4.80
CA ILE A 81 1.08 8.62 -5.07
C ILE A 81 1.28 9.35 -3.75
N ASP A 82 2.41 10.05 -3.63
CA ASP A 82 2.82 10.69 -2.40
C ASP A 82 2.46 12.18 -2.30
N ASP A 83 2.08 12.79 -3.42
CA ASP A 83 1.53 14.14 -3.50
C ASP A 83 0.00 14.11 -3.29
N PRO A 84 -0.53 14.74 -2.23
CA PRO A 84 -1.97 14.76 -1.97
C PRO A 84 -2.80 15.38 -3.11
N TYR A 85 -2.26 16.37 -3.84
CA TYR A 85 -2.99 17.00 -4.95
C TYR A 85 -3.09 16.06 -6.15
N GLN A 86 -2.03 15.29 -6.44
CA GLN A 86 -2.08 14.28 -7.49
C GLN A 86 -3.06 13.16 -7.13
N MET A 87 -3.10 12.76 -5.86
CA MET A 87 -4.06 11.76 -5.39
C MET A 87 -5.50 12.29 -5.47
N PHE A 88 -5.72 13.55 -5.06
CA PHE A 88 -7.01 14.23 -5.21
C PHE A 88 -7.46 14.25 -6.68
N GLU A 89 -6.59 14.65 -7.61
CA GLU A 89 -6.89 14.67 -9.04
C GLU A 89 -7.16 13.26 -9.60
N LYS A 90 -6.43 12.23 -9.14
CA LYS A 90 -6.72 10.84 -9.51
C LYS A 90 -8.15 10.45 -9.10
N ILE A 91 -8.52 10.72 -7.85
CA ILE A 91 -9.82 10.34 -7.30
C ILE A 91 -10.93 11.18 -7.94
N TYR A 92 -10.79 12.50 -8.00
CA TYR A 92 -11.86 13.45 -8.29
C TYR A 92 -11.74 14.26 -9.59
N GLY A 93 -10.62 14.15 -10.31
CA GLY A 93 -10.32 14.96 -11.50
C GLY A 93 -11.41 14.94 -12.58
N SER A 94 -11.48 16.00 -13.38
CA SER A 94 -12.66 16.35 -14.17
C SER A 94 -13.04 15.33 -15.26
N MET A 95 -14.36 15.09 -15.42
CA MET A 95 -14.94 14.16 -16.39
C MET A 95 -14.79 14.60 -17.87
N LYS A 96 -14.40 15.85 -18.14
CA LYS A 96 -14.27 16.36 -19.52
C LYS A 96 -13.04 15.82 -20.23
N ASP A 97 -11.90 15.71 -19.54
CA ASP A 97 -10.67 15.13 -20.10
C ASP A 97 -10.84 13.62 -20.35
N ARG A 98 -11.67 12.97 -19.54
CA ARG A 98 -11.95 11.53 -19.55
C ARG A 98 -12.69 11.03 -20.80
N LYS A 99 -13.59 11.83 -21.38
CA LYS A 99 -14.25 11.47 -22.66
C LYS A 99 -13.29 11.57 -23.85
N SER A 100 -12.42 12.58 -23.84
CA SER A 100 -11.36 12.73 -24.85
C SER A 100 -10.37 11.56 -24.77
N LEU A 101 -9.95 11.20 -23.55
CA LEU A 101 -9.09 10.04 -23.30
C LEU A 101 -9.72 8.72 -23.78
N ALA A 102 -11.00 8.47 -23.51
CA ALA A 102 -11.67 7.25 -23.99
C ALA A 102 -11.62 7.10 -25.52
N SER A 103 -11.84 8.19 -26.27
CA SER A 103 -11.75 8.17 -27.73
C SER A 103 -10.34 7.87 -28.22
N ILE A 104 -9.31 8.41 -27.56
CA ILE A 104 -7.91 8.16 -27.91
C ILE A 104 -7.53 6.70 -27.61
N LEU A 105 -8.04 6.13 -26.52
CA LEU A 105 -7.73 4.73 -26.15
C LEU A 105 -8.29 3.73 -27.17
N ASP A 106 -9.48 4.01 -27.73
CA ASP A 106 -10.06 3.19 -28.80
C ASP A 106 -9.16 3.18 -30.06
N ASP A 107 -8.68 4.35 -30.50
CA ASP A 107 -7.75 4.48 -31.63
C ASP A 107 -6.41 3.77 -31.36
N VAL A 108 -5.84 3.99 -30.16
CA VAL A 108 -4.60 3.32 -29.73
C VAL A 108 -4.77 1.81 -29.77
N ARG A 109 -5.90 1.27 -29.32
CA ARG A 109 -6.16 -0.17 -29.29
C ARG A 109 -6.15 -0.80 -30.69
N GLU A 110 -6.71 -0.12 -31.69
CA GLU A 110 -6.65 -0.61 -33.07
C GLU A 110 -5.22 -0.64 -33.59
N ASP A 111 -4.42 0.37 -33.26
CA ASP A 111 -3.04 0.45 -33.68
C ASP A 111 -2.14 -0.56 -32.96
N LEU A 112 -2.34 -0.79 -31.65
CA LEU A 112 -1.65 -1.85 -30.91
C LEU A 112 -1.93 -3.24 -31.54
N LYS A 113 -3.19 -3.53 -31.93
CA LYS A 113 -3.52 -4.78 -32.63
C LYS A 113 -2.78 -4.93 -33.96
N LYS A 114 -2.66 -3.85 -34.76
CA LYS A 114 -1.91 -3.88 -36.03
C LYS A 114 -0.43 -4.14 -35.77
N VAL A 115 0.16 -3.43 -34.81
CA VAL A 115 1.58 -3.56 -34.45
C VAL A 115 1.89 -4.95 -33.91
N ARG A 116 0.99 -5.56 -33.10
CA ARG A 116 1.14 -6.92 -32.55
C ARG A 116 1.51 -7.96 -33.59
N THR A 117 0.93 -7.88 -34.78
CA THR A 117 1.20 -8.83 -35.87
C THR A 117 2.64 -8.77 -36.38
N LYS A 118 3.32 -7.62 -36.23
CA LYS A 118 4.67 -7.34 -36.71
C LYS A 118 5.77 -7.53 -35.66
N LEU A 119 5.40 -7.71 -34.39
CA LEU A 119 6.33 -7.80 -33.29
C LEU A 119 6.87 -9.23 -33.06
N SER A 120 8.08 -9.30 -32.50
CA SER A 120 8.68 -10.53 -31.99
C SER A 120 7.88 -11.07 -30.79
N LYS A 121 8.13 -12.33 -30.39
CA LYS A 121 7.45 -12.93 -29.23
C LYS A 121 7.70 -12.14 -27.92
N ALA A 122 8.91 -11.63 -27.73
CA ALA A 122 9.28 -10.86 -26.54
C ALA A 122 8.58 -9.49 -26.52
N ASP A 123 8.58 -8.78 -27.65
CA ASP A 123 7.93 -7.46 -27.74
C ASP A 123 6.40 -7.56 -27.66
N ARG A 124 5.82 -8.67 -28.15
CA ARG A 124 4.39 -8.95 -27.97
C ARG A 124 4.00 -9.05 -26.51
N GLN A 125 4.87 -9.58 -25.65
CA GLN A 125 4.60 -9.69 -24.22
C GLN A 125 4.57 -8.30 -23.56
N LEU A 126 5.49 -7.40 -23.92
CA LEU A 126 5.47 -6.00 -23.47
C LEU A 126 4.23 -5.26 -23.98
N LEU A 127 3.83 -5.52 -25.24
CA LEU A 127 2.63 -4.94 -25.82
C LEU A 127 1.36 -5.42 -25.09
N GLU A 128 1.26 -6.71 -24.76
CA GLU A 128 0.15 -7.28 -23.99
C GLU A 128 0.03 -6.66 -22.60
N GLU A 129 1.16 -6.35 -21.94
CA GLU A 129 1.17 -5.60 -20.69
C GLU A 129 0.61 -4.18 -20.88
N HIS A 130 1.03 -3.48 -21.94
CA HIS A 130 0.52 -2.15 -22.25
C HIS A 130 -0.99 -2.16 -22.58
N GLU A 131 -1.46 -3.12 -23.38
CA GLU A 131 -2.89 -3.32 -23.66
C GLU A 131 -3.69 -3.57 -22.37
N SER A 132 -3.10 -4.26 -21.38
CA SER A 132 -3.74 -4.48 -20.08
C SER A 132 -3.91 -3.18 -19.28
N TYR A 133 -2.92 -2.28 -19.30
CA TYR A 133 -3.03 -0.96 -18.66
C TYR A 133 -4.08 -0.07 -19.34
N VAL A 134 -4.11 -0.07 -20.68
CA VAL A 134 -5.15 0.65 -21.45
C VAL A 134 -6.54 0.15 -21.06
N ARG A 135 -6.73 -1.17 -20.99
CA ARG A 135 -8.02 -1.76 -20.60
C ARG A 135 -8.41 -1.43 -19.17
N GLN A 136 -7.47 -1.42 -18.22
CA GLN A 136 -7.73 -0.99 -16.84
C GLN A 136 -8.17 0.48 -16.79
N MET A 137 -7.50 1.35 -17.56
CA MET A 137 -7.87 2.76 -17.66
C MET A 137 -9.28 2.95 -18.25
N GLU A 138 -9.63 2.24 -19.33
CA GLU A 138 -10.99 2.28 -19.90
C GLU A 138 -12.07 1.84 -18.87
N GLN A 139 -11.78 0.80 -18.10
CA GLN A 139 -12.67 0.31 -17.05
C GLN A 139 -12.86 1.36 -15.95
N GLU A 140 -11.78 2.02 -15.54
CA GLU A 140 -11.81 3.12 -14.57
C GLU A 140 -12.66 4.30 -15.09
N LEU A 141 -12.47 4.68 -16.36
CA LEU A 141 -13.22 5.76 -17.00
C LEU A 141 -14.71 5.46 -17.06
N LYS A 142 -15.09 4.22 -17.41
CA LYS A 142 -16.49 3.78 -17.43
C LYS A 142 -17.11 3.81 -16.03
N ALA A 143 -16.43 3.25 -15.03
CA ALA A 143 -16.90 3.24 -13.64
C ALA A 143 -17.10 4.65 -13.09
N SER A 144 -16.29 5.62 -13.53
CA SER A 144 -16.42 7.02 -13.09
C SER A 144 -17.70 7.73 -13.56
N GLN A 145 -18.32 7.28 -14.65
CA GLN A 145 -19.54 7.92 -15.19
C GLN A 145 -20.78 7.67 -14.33
N ASP A 146 -20.80 6.55 -13.62
CA ASP A 146 -21.96 6.10 -12.83
C ASP A 146 -21.78 6.41 -11.32
N GLN A 147 -20.61 6.91 -10.91
CA GLN A 147 -20.27 7.05 -9.49
C GLN A 147 -20.90 8.29 -8.86
N LYS A 148 -21.77 8.07 -7.87
CA LYS A 148 -22.30 9.11 -6.98
C LYS A 148 -21.51 9.09 -5.67
N LEU A 149 -21.12 10.27 -5.19
CA LEU A 149 -20.43 10.40 -3.92
C LEU A 149 -21.43 10.24 -2.76
N ALA A 150 -21.09 9.37 -1.81
CA ALA A 150 -21.86 9.16 -0.59
C ALA A 150 -21.53 10.22 0.48
N VAL A 151 -20.29 10.72 0.47
CA VAL A 151 -19.81 11.76 1.39
C VAL A 151 -19.14 12.91 0.62
N GLU A 152 -19.18 14.11 1.18
CA GLU A 152 -18.57 15.29 0.57
C GLU A 152 -17.06 15.13 0.37
N VAL A 153 -16.56 15.74 -0.71
CA VAL A 153 -15.14 15.76 -1.04
C VAL A 153 -14.40 16.64 0.00
N PRO A 154 -13.30 16.18 0.60
CA PRO A 154 -12.58 16.95 1.60
C PRO A 154 -11.89 18.15 0.95
N ILE A 155 -12.05 19.32 1.57
CA ILE A 155 -11.32 20.52 1.18
C ILE A 155 -9.84 20.30 1.45
N GLN A 156 -9.01 20.40 0.42
CA GLN A 156 -7.56 20.31 0.56
C GLN A 156 -6.97 21.67 0.91
N GLU A 157 -6.06 21.71 1.88
CA GLU A 157 -5.19 22.87 2.08
C GLU A 157 -4.39 23.13 0.81
N VAL A 158 -4.27 24.39 0.37
CA VAL A 158 -3.63 24.75 -0.90
C VAL A 158 -2.23 25.33 -0.65
N GLY A 159 -1.28 25.01 -1.53
CA GLY A 159 0.09 25.55 -1.47
C GLY A 159 1.03 24.80 -0.52
N ILE A 160 0.61 23.64 0.00
CA ILE A 160 1.47 22.77 0.81
C ILE A 160 2.45 22.06 -0.10
N LYS A 161 3.75 22.21 0.15
CA LYS A 161 4.79 21.51 -0.63
C LYS A 161 4.89 20.07 -0.15
N ASN A 162 5.09 19.14 -1.09
CA ASN A 162 5.42 17.76 -0.74
C ASN A 162 6.92 17.65 -0.40
N ASP A 163 7.29 18.06 0.81
CA ASP A 163 8.66 18.00 1.34
C ASP A 163 8.69 17.48 2.79
N ASN A 164 9.90 17.27 3.32
CA ASN A 164 10.12 16.70 4.64
C ASN A 164 9.45 17.49 5.76
N ASP A 165 9.56 18.81 5.76
CA ASP A 165 9.11 19.64 6.89
C ASP A 165 7.56 19.75 6.89
N ASN A 166 6.92 19.53 5.74
CA ASN A 166 5.46 19.44 5.59
C ASN A 166 4.90 18.03 5.80
N MET A 167 5.73 17.02 6.12
CA MET A 167 5.30 15.63 6.34
C MET A 167 4.10 15.50 7.31
N PRO A 168 4.01 16.26 8.42
CA PRO A 168 2.83 16.22 9.30
C PRO A 168 1.52 16.65 8.63
N VAL A 169 1.58 17.63 7.72
CA VAL A 169 0.40 18.14 7.02
C VAL A 169 0.03 17.19 5.88
N THR A 170 1.00 16.81 5.05
CA THR A 170 0.75 15.89 3.92
C THR A 170 0.28 14.52 4.38
N SER A 171 0.75 14.03 5.54
CA SER A 171 0.23 12.81 6.17
C SER A 171 -1.27 12.87 6.41
N LYS A 172 -1.77 13.96 7.00
CA LYS A 172 -3.19 14.12 7.31
C LYS A 172 -4.02 14.28 6.05
N MET A 173 -3.52 15.04 5.06
CA MET A 173 -4.17 15.17 3.76
C MET A 173 -4.34 13.80 3.07
N GLN A 174 -3.28 12.97 3.05
CA GLN A 174 -3.36 11.63 2.46
C GLN A 174 -4.30 10.71 3.25
N ILE A 175 -4.29 10.76 4.58
CA ILE A 175 -5.22 9.99 5.43
C ILE A 175 -6.67 10.40 5.18
N ASP A 176 -6.94 11.71 5.08
CA ASP A 176 -8.27 12.23 4.81
C ASP A 176 -8.79 11.79 3.44
N LEU A 177 -7.94 11.87 2.41
CA LEU A 177 -8.26 11.36 1.07
C LEU A 177 -8.49 9.85 1.07
N MET A 178 -7.66 9.09 1.79
CA MET A 178 -7.80 7.64 1.91
C MET A 178 -9.13 7.26 2.53
N VAL A 179 -9.47 7.79 3.71
CA VAL A 179 -10.75 7.51 4.38
C VAL A 179 -11.93 7.94 3.53
N ASN A 180 -11.85 9.13 2.92
CA ASN A 180 -12.92 9.64 2.08
C ASN A 180 -13.10 8.81 0.80
N SER A 181 -12.02 8.28 0.22
CA SER A 181 -12.10 7.38 -0.94
C SER A 181 -12.82 6.08 -0.60
N LEU A 182 -12.55 5.50 0.58
CA LEU A 182 -13.25 4.30 1.05
C LEU A 182 -14.73 4.58 1.31
N ALA A 183 -15.04 5.70 2.00
CA ALA A 183 -16.42 6.13 2.26
C ALA A 183 -17.21 6.48 0.98
N ASN A 184 -16.54 6.79 -0.12
CA ASN A 184 -17.15 7.02 -1.43
C ASN A 184 -17.12 5.79 -2.35
N ASP A 185 -16.90 4.59 -1.79
CA ASP A 185 -16.93 3.33 -2.52
C ASP A 185 -15.90 3.24 -3.67
N MET A 186 -14.78 3.98 -3.55
CA MET A 186 -13.76 4.09 -4.61
C MET A 186 -12.86 2.85 -4.67
N ALA A 187 -12.56 2.27 -3.52
CA ALA A 187 -11.66 1.13 -3.35
C ALA A 187 -12.12 0.23 -2.19
N ARG A 188 -11.68 -1.03 -2.19
CA ARG A 188 -11.82 -1.95 -1.05
C ARG A 188 -10.54 -2.03 -0.22
N ILE A 189 -9.42 -1.67 -0.83
CA ILE A 189 -8.08 -1.79 -0.25
C ILE A 189 -7.35 -0.47 -0.44
N ALA A 190 -6.62 -0.02 0.59
CA ALA A 190 -5.72 1.10 0.48
C ALA A 190 -4.42 0.79 1.22
N THR A 191 -3.32 1.34 0.73
CA THR A 191 -2.01 1.24 1.38
C THR A 191 -1.45 2.62 1.60
N LEU A 192 -0.81 2.88 2.75
CA LEU A 192 -0.14 4.15 3.02
C LEU A 192 1.33 3.89 3.32
N GLN A 193 2.21 4.34 2.43
CA GLN A 193 3.65 4.20 2.58
C GLN A 193 4.28 5.49 3.10
N TYR A 194 5.05 5.40 4.18
CA TYR A 194 5.91 6.49 4.62
C TYR A 194 7.32 6.32 4.08
N THR A 195 7.80 7.29 3.30
CA THR A 195 9.18 7.34 2.83
C THR A 195 9.62 6.05 2.11
N ASN A 196 10.72 5.45 2.52
CA ASN A 196 11.37 4.28 1.93
C ASN A 196 12.30 3.61 2.96
N SER A 197 12.75 2.37 2.73
CA SER A 197 13.54 1.57 3.71
C SER A 197 14.86 2.22 4.17
N VAL A 198 15.42 3.14 3.38
CA VAL A 198 16.65 3.90 3.72
C VAL A 198 16.38 5.40 3.83
N GLY A 199 15.14 5.76 4.16
CA GLY A 199 14.68 7.15 4.24
C GLY A 199 15.39 7.96 5.30
N GLN A 200 16.00 9.07 4.89
CA GLN A 200 16.71 10.00 5.76
C GLN A 200 15.84 11.20 6.15
N ALA A 201 14.55 10.96 6.35
CA ALA A 201 13.64 11.98 6.87
C ALA A 201 14.19 12.52 8.20
N ARG A 202 14.09 13.84 8.37
CA ARG A 202 14.54 14.56 9.57
C ARG A 202 13.32 15.12 10.26
N MET A 203 12.96 14.58 11.42
CA MET A 203 11.74 14.94 12.12
C MET A 203 11.93 16.25 12.92
N LYS A 204 12.22 17.35 12.21
CA LYS A 204 12.53 18.66 12.81
C LYS A 204 11.38 19.22 13.66
N TRP A 205 10.14 18.89 13.30
CA TRP A 205 8.96 19.24 14.10
C TRP A 205 8.93 18.57 15.49
N LEU A 206 9.78 17.54 15.70
CA LEU A 206 10.01 16.90 17.00
C LEU A 206 11.32 17.38 17.67
N GLY A 207 12.02 18.36 17.09
CA GLY A 207 13.34 18.79 17.51
C GLY A 207 14.44 17.77 17.21
N ILE A 208 14.29 16.98 16.15
CA ILE A 208 15.26 15.94 15.74
C ILE A 208 15.79 16.28 14.35
N ASP A 209 17.05 16.71 14.30
CA ASP A 209 17.76 17.01 13.06
C ASP A 209 18.43 15.79 12.44
N ASP A 210 18.62 14.71 13.20
CA ASP A 210 19.21 13.47 12.72
C ASP A 210 18.34 12.81 11.62
N GLY A 211 18.99 12.14 10.66
CA GLY A 211 18.27 11.33 9.68
C GLY A 211 17.75 10.03 10.30
N HIS A 212 16.46 9.73 10.08
CA HIS A 212 15.78 8.60 10.71
C HIS A 212 16.46 7.26 10.45
N HIS A 213 16.82 6.96 9.20
CA HIS A 213 17.53 5.71 8.89
C HIS A 213 18.88 5.64 9.62
N SER A 214 19.66 6.73 9.66
CA SER A 214 20.94 6.72 10.39
C SER A 214 20.77 6.48 11.89
N LEU A 215 19.70 7.01 12.50
CA LEU A 215 19.38 6.73 13.91
C LEU A 215 19.08 5.25 14.15
N SER A 216 18.40 4.56 13.22
CA SER A 216 17.99 3.17 13.43
C SER A 216 19.16 2.18 13.49
N HIS A 217 20.33 2.57 12.98
CA HIS A 217 21.60 1.81 13.08
C HIS A 217 22.34 2.00 14.40
N LYS A 218 21.91 2.94 15.24
CA LYS A 218 22.58 3.21 16.52
C LYS A 218 22.44 2.03 17.48
N PRO A 219 23.49 1.71 18.26
CA PRO A 219 23.43 0.61 19.23
C PRO A 219 22.40 0.93 20.32
N ASP A 220 21.88 -0.10 20.98
CA ASP A 220 20.89 0.06 22.06
C ASP A 220 21.44 0.85 23.26
N SER A 221 22.76 0.79 23.46
CA SER A 221 23.45 1.52 24.52
C SER A 221 23.54 3.04 24.27
N ASP A 222 23.20 3.51 23.07
CA ASP A 222 23.12 4.95 22.75
C ASP A 222 21.73 5.48 23.15
N GLU A 223 21.56 5.76 24.45
CA GLU A 223 20.28 6.16 25.04
C GLU A 223 19.68 7.41 24.38
N GLU A 224 20.50 8.37 23.96
CA GLU A 224 20.03 9.57 23.28
C GLU A 224 19.36 9.22 21.94
N SER A 225 20.01 8.37 21.14
CA SER A 225 19.46 7.91 19.87
C SER A 225 18.19 7.08 20.07
N GLN A 226 18.14 6.22 21.09
CA GLN A 226 16.94 5.44 21.41
C GLN A 226 15.77 6.33 21.85
N LEU A 227 16.02 7.40 22.61
CA LEU A 227 15.00 8.38 22.97
C LEU A 227 14.46 9.13 21.75
N LYS A 228 15.34 9.51 20.80
CA LYS A 228 14.94 10.13 19.53
C LYS A 228 14.08 9.17 18.69
N LEU A 229 14.50 7.91 18.54
CA LEU A 229 13.72 6.88 17.85
C LEU A 229 12.35 6.65 18.51
N THR A 230 12.28 6.65 19.83
CA THR A 230 11.02 6.52 20.57
C THR A 230 10.07 7.69 20.26
N LYS A 231 10.57 8.93 20.22
CA LYS A 231 9.78 10.11 19.82
C LYS A 231 9.28 10.00 18.37
N ILE A 232 10.13 9.55 17.45
CA ILE A 232 9.77 9.33 16.04
C ILE A 232 8.67 8.27 15.92
N ASN A 233 8.84 7.11 16.57
CA ASN A 233 7.85 6.04 16.56
C ASN A 233 6.52 6.48 17.17
N LYS A 234 6.57 7.23 18.28
CA LYS A 234 5.37 7.84 18.86
C LYS A 234 4.64 8.74 17.85
N TRP A 235 5.36 9.56 17.09
CA TRP A 235 4.74 10.42 16.07
C TRP A 235 4.06 9.62 14.94
N PHE A 236 4.66 8.51 14.49
CA PHE A 236 3.98 7.60 13.55
C PHE A 236 2.73 6.96 14.17
N CYS A 237 2.78 6.55 15.45
CA CYS A 237 1.61 6.09 16.18
C CYS A 237 0.51 7.16 16.26
N GLU A 238 0.86 8.44 16.37
CA GLU A 238 -0.10 9.55 16.35
C GLU A 238 -0.78 9.70 14.98
N GLN A 239 -0.08 9.43 13.87
CA GLN A 239 -0.70 9.41 12.53
C GLN A 239 -1.64 8.21 12.37
N LEU A 240 -1.26 7.04 12.89
CA LEU A 240 -2.14 5.87 12.95
C LEU A 240 -3.38 6.16 13.80
N ALA A 241 -3.22 6.78 14.96
CA ALA A 241 -4.33 7.17 15.82
C ALA A 241 -5.27 8.16 15.13
N TYR A 242 -4.72 9.08 14.32
CA TYR A 242 -5.51 9.98 13.48
C TYR A 242 -6.34 9.20 12.44
N LEU A 243 -5.73 8.26 11.70
CA LEU A 243 -6.44 7.39 10.76
C LEU A 243 -7.57 6.60 11.44
N VAL A 244 -7.26 5.95 12.58
CA VAL A 244 -8.26 5.23 13.38
C VAL A 244 -9.40 6.15 13.77
N LYS A 245 -9.09 7.37 14.24
CA LYS A 245 -10.12 8.34 14.64
C LYS A 245 -10.97 8.79 13.47
N LYS A 246 -10.39 8.99 12.28
CA LYS A 246 -11.14 9.35 11.07
C LYS A 246 -12.14 8.25 10.68
N LEU A 247 -11.72 6.99 10.70
CA LEU A 247 -12.61 5.85 10.43
C LEU A 247 -13.70 5.70 11.51
N ASP A 248 -13.35 5.85 12.79
CA ASP A 248 -14.27 5.77 13.93
C ASP A 248 -15.29 6.94 13.98
N THR A 249 -14.99 8.06 13.34
CA THR A 249 -15.89 9.23 13.31
C THR A 249 -16.62 9.41 11.98
N THR A 250 -16.29 8.60 10.98
CA THR A 250 -16.97 8.59 9.70
C THR A 250 -18.05 7.49 9.75
N PRO A 251 -19.34 7.84 9.64
CA PRO A 251 -20.41 6.85 9.58
C PRO A 251 -20.23 5.90 8.40
N GLU A 252 -20.61 4.63 8.56
CA GLU A 252 -20.62 3.68 7.45
C GLU A 252 -21.64 4.10 6.39
N PRO A 253 -21.23 4.32 5.12
CA PRO A 253 -22.17 4.57 4.04
C PRO A 253 -23.15 3.40 3.87
N ASN A 254 -24.45 3.69 3.96
CA ASN A 254 -25.54 2.71 3.81
C ASN A 254 -25.59 1.61 4.88
N GLY A 255 -25.03 1.85 6.07
CA GLY A 255 -25.08 0.91 7.18
C GLY A 255 -25.19 1.60 8.54
N ASP A 256 -25.15 0.79 9.59
CA ASP A 256 -25.05 1.26 10.97
C ASP A 256 -23.59 1.30 11.43
N GLY A 257 -23.30 2.12 12.43
CA GLY A 257 -21.96 2.22 13.00
C GLY A 257 -21.02 3.12 12.19
N THR A 258 -19.74 2.79 12.24
CA THR A 258 -18.64 3.62 11.73
C THR A 258 -17.83 2.84 10.69
N MET A 259 -17.08 3.54 9.85
CA MET A 259 -16.17 2.90 8.88
C MET A 259 -15.15 1.98 9.57
N LEU A 260 -14.79 2.23 10.84
CA LEU A 260 -13.86 1.37 11.59
C LEU A 260 -14.47 0.00 11.92
N ASP A 261 -15.79 -0.11 11.97
CA ASP A 261 -16.50 -1.38 12.20
C ASP A 261 -16.38 -2.32 10.98
N ASN A 262 -16.18 -1.78 9.77
CA ASN A 262 -16.04 -2.57 8.55
C ASN A 262 -14.64 -2.50 7.92
N THR A 263 -13.69 -1.84 8.60
CA THR A 263 -12.29 -1.72 8.15
C THR A 263 -11.35 -2.42 9.13
N THR A 264 -10.28 -3.02 8.62
CA THR A 264 -9.13 -3.41 9.46
C THR A 264 -7.87 -2.75 8.92
N ILE A 265 -7.19 -2.03 9.80
CA ILE A 265 -5.87 -1.44 9.53
C ILE A 265 -4.80 -2.45 9.93
N VAL A 266 -3.85 -2.67 9.03
CA VAL A 266 -2.61 -3.39 9.31
C VAL A 266 -1.47 -2.38 9.39
N TRP A 267 -0.87 -2.20 10.56
CA TRP A 267 0.28 -1.33 10.76
C TRP A 267 1.52 -2.14 11.14
N THR A 268 2.60 -1.96 10.38
CA THR A 268 3.83 -2.72 10.52
C THR A 268 5.00 -1.98 9.87
N ASN A 269 6.21 -2.52 10.02
CA ASN A 269 7.42 -2.10 9.33
C ASN A 269 8.14 -3.34 8.76
N GLU A 270 9.24 -3.15 8.06
CA GLU A 270 9.91 -4.21 7.31
C GLU A 270 11.02 -4.96 8.07
N LEU A 271 11.33 -4.55 9.30
CA LEU A 271 12.35 -5.13 10.18
C LEU A 271 11.91 -5.07 11.64
N GLY A 272 12.18 -6.13 12.41
CA GLY A 272 11.94 -6.11 13.86
C GLY A 272 12.86 -5.14 14.59
N LYS A 273 14.07 -4.95 14.07
CA LYS A 273 15.05 -4.00 14.63
C LYS A 273 16.05 -3.52 13.59
N GLY A 274 16.28 -2.21 13.55
CA GLY A 274 17.18 -1.54 12.59
C GLY A 274 18.63 -2.00 12.70
N ASN A 275 19.28 -1.78 13.85
CA ASN A 275 20.72 -1.98 14.03
C ASN A 275 21.24 -3.41 13.82
N SER A 276 20.37 -4.43 13.89
CA SER A 276 20.71 -5.83 13.64
C SER A 276 20.10 -6.38 12.35
N HIS A 277 19.26 -5.60 11.67
CA HIS A 277 18.46 -6.01 10.53
C HIS A 277 17.69 -7.33 10.75
N THR A 278 17.24 -7.58 11.99
CA THR A 278 16.50 -8.82 12.29
C THR A 278 15.18 -8.86 11.54
N LEU A 279 14.90 -10.02 10.93
CA LEU A 279 13.62 -10.34 10.30
C LEU A 279 12.66 -11.03 11.28
N ASN A 280 13.13 -11.28 12.51
CA ASN A 280 12.30 -11.83 13.59
C ASN A 280 11.63 -10.70 14.37
N ASP A 281 10.50 -11.01 15.00
CA ASP A 281 9.77 -10.13 15.90
C ASP A 281 9.39 -8.77 15.27
N VAL A 282 9.05 -8.79 13.97
CA VAL A 282 8.52 -7.62 13.25
C VAL A 282 7.19 -7.20 13.91
N PRO A 283 7.06 -5.96 14.39
CA PRO A 283 5.85 -5.50 15.05
C PRO A 283 4.69 -5.44 14.04
N LEU A 284 3.55 -6.01 14.43
CA LEU A 284 2.36 -6.05 13.59
C LEU A 284 1.14 -5.75 14.46
N VAL A 285 0.45 -4.65 14.14
CA VAL A 285 -0.70 -4.15 14.89
C VAL A 285 -1.92 -4.16 13.98
N LEU A 286 -2.97 -4.84 14.43
CA LEU A 286 -4.27 -4.90 13.77
C LEU A 286 -5.29 -4.07 14.55
N ILE A 287 -6.00 -3.18 13.86
CA ILE A 287 -7.00 -2.28 14.47
C ILE A 287 -8.27 -2.26 13.61
N GLY A 288 -9.44 -2.25 14.25
CA GLY A 288 -10.74 -2.25 13.57
C GLY A 288 -11.41 -3.62 13.59
N LYS A 289 -12.51 -3.79 12.84
CA LYS A 289 -13.35 -5.01 12.91
C LYS A 289 -13.65 -5.66 11.55
N GLY A 290 -13.16 -5.10 10.45
CA GLY A 290 -13.50 -5.55 9.09
C GLY A 290 -13.07 -6.98 8.69
N LEU A 291 -12.08 -7.58 9.35
CA LEU A 291 -11.62 -8.95 9.06
C LEU A 291 -12.19 -10.03 10.00
N ASP A 292 -13.09 -9.66 10.92
CA ASP A 292 -13.69 -10.57 11.91
C ASP A 292 -12.66 -11.37 12.75
N PHE A 293 -11.48 -10.77 12.95
CA PHE A 293 -10.51 -11.31 13.89
C PHE A 293 -10.86 -10.90 15.31
N LYS A 294 -10.63 -11.78 16.27
CA LYS A 294 -10.78 -11.47 17.69
C LYS A 294 -9.72 -10.45 18.11
N MET A 295 -10.15 -9.23 18.44
CA MET A 295 -9.30 -8.09 18.81
C MET A 295 -9.08 -8.01 20.34
N GLY A 296 -8.36 -6.97 20.80
CA GLY A 296 -8.19 -6.67 22.23
C GLY A 296 -7.18 -7.56 22.97
N ARG A 297 -6.18 -8.08 22.25
CA ARG A 297 -5.19 -9.02 22.77
C ARG A 297 -3.82 -8.83 22.11
N SER A 298 -2.79 -9.33 22.76
CA SER A 298 -1.44 -9.50 22.19
C SER A 298 -1.18 -10.99 21.99
N LEU A 299 -0.65 -11.35 20.82
CA LEU A 299 -0.29 -12.72 20.47
C LEU A 299 1.20 -12.75 20.14
N GLN A 300 1.90 -13.74 20.67
CA GLN A 300 3.29 -14.00 20.35
C GLN A 300 3.40 -15.39 19.74
N PHE A 301 3.95 -15.46 18.53
CA PHE A 301 4.16 -16.71 17.82
C PHE A 301 5.66 -16.95 17.68
N LYS A 302 6.10 -18.18 17.98
CA LYS A 302 7.51 -18.54 17.86
C LYS A 302 7.83 -18.92 16.42
N ASN A 303 8.67 -18.14 15.74
CA ASN A 303 9.16 -18.39 14.37
C ASN A 303 8.06 -18.65 13.35
N LEU A 304 6.89 -18.02 13.51
CA LEU A 304 5.80 -18.15 12.57
C LEU A 304 6.07 -17.25 11.36
N ALA A 305 6.15 -17.85 10.17
CA ALA A 305 6.37 -17.10 8.95
C ALA A 305 5.15 -16.22 8.60
N HIS A 306 5.41 -14.96 8.24
CA HIS A 306 4.35 -14.00 7.98
C HIS A 306 3.48 -14.36 6.77
N ASN A 307 3.93 -15.25 5.87
CA ASN A 307 3.10 -15.84 4.81
C ASN A 307 1.75 -16.36 5.30
N ARG A 308 1.73 -17.02 6.47
CA ARG A 308 0.50 -17.54 7.08
C ARG A 308 -0.46 -16.42 7.51
N LEU A 309 0.09 -15.29 7.95
CA LEU A 309 -0.71 -14.10 8.25
C LEU A 309 -1.28 -13.47 6.97
N LEU A 310 -0.48 -13.36 5.91
CA LEU A 310 -0.94 -12.86 4.60
C LEU A 310 -2.08 -13.73 4.06
N MET A 311 -1.95 -15.07 4.15
CA MET A 311 -3.05 -15.99 3.82
C MET A 311 -4.28 -15.76 4.70
N SER A 312 -4.09 -15.48 5.99
CA SER A 312 -5.20 -15.20 6.92
C SER A 312 -5.97 -13.95 6.52
N PHE A 313 -5.30 -12.91 6.03
CA PHE A 313 -5.96 -11.72 5.48
C PHE A 313 -6.81 -12.06 4.25
N ALA A 314 -6.28 -12.85 3.31
CA ALA A 314 -7.04 -13.29 2.14
C ALA A 314 -8.28 -14.10 2.55
N HIS A 315 -8.13 -15.03 3.50
CA HIS A 315 -9.25 -15.86 3.99
C HIS A 315 -10.30 -15.01 4.71
N ALA A 316 -9.90 -14.05 5.54
CA ALA A 316 -10.84 -13.13 6.17
C ALA A 316 -11.67 -12.33 5.14
N MET A 317 -11.09 -12.02 3.98
CA MET A 317 -11.77 -11.35 2.86
C MET A 317 -12.50 -12.32 1.90
N GLY A 318 -12.70 -13.59 2.28
CA GLY A 318 -13.40 -14.57 1.46
C GLY A 318 -12.53 -15.33 0.44
N HIS A 319 -11.29 -14.90 0.21
CA HIS A 319 -10.36 -15.51 -0.76
C HIS A 319 -9.59 -16.69 -0.15
N ARG A 320 -10.05 -17.93 -0.39
CA ARG A 320 -9.48 -19.16 0.18
C ARG A 320 -8.26 -19.67 -0.61
N VAL A 321 -7.15 -18.95 -0.57
CA VAL A 321 -5.87 -19.38 -1.16
C VAL A 321 -5.26 -20.57 -0.40
N LYS A 322 -4.61 -21.50 -1.12
CA LYS A 322 -3.86 -22.61 -0.49
C LYS A 322 -2.46 -22.20 -0.03
N THR A 323 -1.84 -21.27 -0.75
CA THR A 323 -0.49 -20.76 -0.50
C THR A 323 -0.44 -19.29 -0.94
N PHE A 324 0.42 -18.49 -0.32
CA PHE A 324 0.71 -17.12 -0.76
C PHE A 324 2.18 -16.76 -0.51
N GLY A 325 2.83 -16.09 -1.47
CA GLY A 325 4.27 -15.85 -1.44
C GLY A 325 5.08 -17.14 -1.65
N ASN A 326 6.13 -17.37 -0.86
CA ASN A 326 6.88 -18.63 -0.88
C ASN A 326 6.04 -19.78 -0.23
N PRO A 327 5.74 -20.86 -0.99
CA PRO A 327 4.98 -22.02 -0.50
C PRO A 327 5.60 -22.76 0.69
N ASP A 328 6.92 -22.75 0.82
CA ASP A 328 7.66 -23.46 1.89
C ASP A 328 7.30 -22.91 3.28
N PHE A 329 6.79 -21.68 3.34
CA PHE A 329 6.37 -21.00 4.56
C PHE A 329 4.85 -21.06 4.81
N CYS A 330 4.10 -21.82 4.01
CA CYS A 330 2.64 -21.90 4.07
C CYS A 330 2.09 -23.17 4.73
N GLY A 331 2.94 -24.13 5.11
CA GLY A 331 2.55 -25.53 5.38
C GLY A 331 1.41 -25.77 6.37
N ASP A 332 1.30 -24.95 7.42
CA ASP A 332 0.26 -25.06 8.45
C ASP A 332 -1.02 -24.26 8.10
N GLY A 333 -1.07 -23.64 6.92
CA GLY A 333 -2.19 -22.79 6.49
C GLY A 333 -2.30 -21.49 7.29
N ILE A 334 -3.54 -21.00 7.42
CA ILE A 334 -3.84 -19.75 8.13
C ILE A 334 -3.55 -19.84 9.63
N ILE A 335 -3.55 -18.70 10.31
CA ILE A 335 -3.38 -18.61 11.77
C ILE A 335 -4.77 -18.72 12.40
N SER A 336 -5.15 -19.93 12.84
CA SER A 336 -6.47 -20.22 13.43
C SER A 336 -6.79 -19.38 14.66
N GLU A 337 -5.76 -18.97 15.38
CA GLU A 337 -5.87 -18.21 16.61
C GLU A 337 -6.36 -16.78 16.35
N LEU A 338 -6.36 -16.28 15.11
CA LEU A 338 -6.84 -14.94 14.77
C LEU A 338 -8.36 -14.79 14.87
N THR A 339 -9.13 -15.86 14.67
CA THR A 339 -10.60 -15.87 14.76
C THR A 339 -11.10 -16.24 16.15
#